data_AF-A0A5J6QIG2-F1
#
_entry.id   AF-A0A5J6QIG2-F1
#
_cell.length_a   1.000
_cell.length_b   1.000
_cell.length_c   1.000
_cell.angle_alpha   90.00
_cell.angle_beta   90.00
_cell.angle_gamma   90.00
#
_symmetry.space_group_name_H-M   'P 1'
#
loop_
_entity.id
_entity.type
_entity.pdbx_description
1 polymer ?
#
loop_
_entity_poly.entity_id
_entity_poly.type
_entity_poly.pdbx_seq_one_letter_code
_entity_poly.pdbx_strand_id
1 'polypeptide(L)'
;MRITATTVAVSLILGVDLQPVRAALYAVDQGAPTPANGFFAAWYQDTHGRVLDLCLSRAKSSMVPGSSMCTLIPSAGVFDDIRPISFPGNFPDEAFWFTGETLISDAASGIDLLHVSALEAAFNGELPAEGDPISFARIRIRVTVPSAGTYTVTHPYGVDVFQVDAPGTRAIDMTRDIGIGAPGDFRGALAGSLGP
;
A
#
# COMPACT_ATOMS: atom_id res chain seq x y z
N MET A 1 -18.43 6.60 68.24
CA MET A 1 -18.54 5.98 66.90
C MET A 1 -17.26 6.30 66.15
N ARG A 2 -16.28 5.39 66.13
CA ARG A 2 -15.02 5.57 65.39
C ARG A 2 -15.08 4.69 64.15
N ILE A 3 -15.06 5.33 62.99
CA ILE A 3 -15.18 4.70 61.68
C ILE A 3 -13.77 4.31 61.24
N THR A 4 -13.52 3.01 61.11
CA THR A 4 -12.29 2.46 60.54
C THR A 4 -12.39 2.55 59.02
N ALA A 5 -11.58 3.41 58.39
CA ALA A 5 -11.51 3.51 56.93
C ALA A 5 -10.49 2.48 56.41
N THR A 6 -10.99 1.48 55.70
CA THR A 6 -10.16 0.47 55.01
C THR A 6 -9.78 1.01 53.64
N THR A 7 -8.50 1.34 53.44
CA THR A 7 -7.98 1.80 52.15
C THR A 7 -7.83 0.61 51.20
N VAL A 8 -8.64 0.57 50.14
CA VAL A 8 -8.46 -0.38 49.03
C VAL A 8 -7.47 0.24 48.03
N ALA A 9 -6.30 -0.35 47.88
CA ALA A 9 -5.34 0.03 46.85
C ALA A 9 -5.77 -0.61 45.52
N VAL A 10 -6.17 0.23 44.55
CA VAL A 10 -6.43 -0.19 43.16
C VAL A 10 -5.11 -0.09 42.41
N SER A 11 -4.53 -1.23 42.05
CA SER A 11 -3.36 -1.29 41.17
C SER A 11 -3.78 -0.98 39.74
N LEU A 12 -3.37 0.18 39.23
CA LEU A 12 -3.52 0.57 37.83
C LEU A 12 -2.43 -0.16 37.02
N ILE A 13 -2.77 -1.27 36.39
CA ILE A 13 -1.90 -1.91 35.38
C ILE A 13 -2.00 -1.06 34.13
N LEU A 14 -1.02 -0.18 33.90
CA LEU A 14 -0.78 0.45 32.60
C LEU A 14 -0.37 -0.66 31.63
N GLY A 15 -1.35 -1.20 30.89
CA GLY A 15 -1.09 -2.00 29.71
C GLY A 15 -0.37 -1.11 28.71
N VAL A 16 0.95 -1.30 28.57
CA VAL A 16 1.68 -0.73 27.44
C VAL A 16 1.25 -1.56 26.24
N ASP A 17 0.25 -1.07 25.51
CA ASP A 17 0.00 -1.53 24.15
C ASP A 17 1.26 -1.20 23.35
N LEU A 18 2.16 -2.19 23.24
CA LEU A 18 3.24 -2.18 22.25
C LEU A 18 2.56 -2.30 20.88
N GLN A 19 2.01 -1.18 20.40
CA GLN A 19 1.68 -1.09 19.00
C GLN A 19 3.00 -1.29 18.24
N PRO A 20 3.08 -2.25 17.31
CA PRO A 20 4.28 -2.38 16.49
C PRO A 20 4.51 -1.02 15.83
N VAL A 21 5.73 -0.49 15.96
CA VAL A 21 6.16 0.70 15.22
C VAL A 21 6.03 0.34 13.74
N ARG A 22 4.98 0.82 13.09
CA ARG A 22 4.79 0.64 11.66
C ARG A 22 5.61 1.70 10.94
N ALA A 23 6.31 1.30 9.88
CA ALA A 23 6.76 2.24 8.87
C ALA A 23 5.49 2.83 8.24
N ALA A 24 5.04 3.97 8.76
CA ALA A 24 3.78 4.60 8.40
C ALA A 24 4.05 5.94 7.71
N LEU A 25 3.24 6.24 6.70
CA LEU A 25 3.17 7.56 6.11
C LEU A 25 2.78 8.60 7.17
N TYR A 26 3.41 9.76 7.09
CA TYR A 26 3.20 10.88 8.00
C TYR A 26 2.66 12.11 7.27
N ALA A 27 3.24 12.42 6.10
CA ALA A 27 2.89 13.58 5.31
C ALA A 27 2.76 13.24 3.83
N VAL A 28 2.02 14.07 3.12
CA VAL A 28 1.81 14.01 1.67
C VAL A 28 1.93 15.43 1.13
N ASP A 29 2.38 15.56 -0.11
CA ASP A 29 2.43 16.83 -0.81
C ASP A 29 1.06 17.53 -0.76
N GLN A 30 1.06 18.80 -0.38
CA GLN A 30 -0.12 19.68 -0.36
C GLN A 30 0.07 20.87 -1.33
N GLY A 31 1.10 20.80 -2.19
CA GLY A 31 1.30 21.75 -3.26
C GLY A 31 0.16 21.74 -4.26
N ALA A 32 0.10 22.79 -5.08
CA ALA A 32 -0.87 22.86 -6.16
C ALA A 32 -0.62 21.71 -7.16
N PRO A 33 -1.64 20.87 -7.48
CA PRO A 33 -1.51 19.82 -8.47
C PRO A 33 -1.04 20.35 -9.82
N THR A 34 -0.20 19.58 -10.52
CA THR A 34 0.33 19.98 -11.82
C THR A 34 0.12 18.89 -12.88
N PRO A 35 0.01 19.24 -14.17
CA PRO A 35 -0.06 18.22 -15.22
C PRO A 35 1.25 17.40 -15.35
N ALA A 36 2.38 17.88 -14.83
CA ALA A 36 3.67 17.18 -14.94
C ALA A 36 3.66 15.81 -14.25
N ASN A 37 2.89 15.69 -13.16
CA ASN A 37 2.70 14.45 -12.42
C ASN A 37 1.24 13.97 -12.46
N GLY A 38 0.47 14.34 -13.49
CA GLY A 38 -0.91 13.88 -13.66
C GLY A 38 -1.89 14.37 -12.60
N PHE A 39 -1.60 15.53 -11.98
CA PHE A 39 -2.38 16.12 -10.90
C PHE A 39 -2.43 15.28 -9.60
N PHE A 40 -1.52 14.32 -9.44
CA PHE A 40 -1.31 13.59 -8.18
C PHE A 40 -0.49 14.42 -7.17
N ALA A 41 -0.41 13.97 -5.92
CA ALA A 41 0.62 14.45 -4.98
C ALA A 41 2.01 14.15 -5.54
N ALA A 42 2.98 15.06 -5.45
CA ALA A 42 4.33 14.75 -5.88
C ALA A 42 4.94 13.64 -5.00
N TRP A 43 4.74 13.74 -3.68
CA TRP A 43 5.43 12.87 -2.74
C TRP A 43 4.59 12.45 -1.53
N TYR A 44 5.06 11.39 -0.89
CA TYR A 44 4.68 10.95 0.44
C TYR A 44 5.93 10.81 1.32
N GLN A 45 5.79 11.08 2.62
CA GLN A 45 6.92 11.11 3.54
C GLN A 45 6.60 10.37 4.86
N ASP A 46 7.59 9.69 5.42
CA ASP A 46 7.50 9.09 6.76
C ASP A 46 7.82 10.09 7.89
N THR A 47 7.79 9.61 9.12
CA THR A 47 8.13 10.41 10.32
C THR A 47 9.62 10.77 10.44
N HIS A 48 10.51 10.13 9.68
CA HIS A 48 11.95 10.40 9.68
C HIS A 48 12.39 11.27 8.50
N GLY A 49 11.44 11.78 7.71
CA GLY A 49 11.70 12.65 6.58
C GLY A 49 12.10 11.91 5.29
N ARG A 50 11.98 10.59 5.23
CA ARG A 50 12.18 9.78 4.01
C ARG A 50 11.00 9.97 3.08
N VAL A 51 11.31 10.29 1.83
CA VAL A 51 10.33 10.68 0.83
C VAL A 51 10.26 9.64 -0.28
N LEU A 52 9.05 9.27 -0.65
CA LEU A 52 8.72 8.55 -1.88
C LEU A 52 8.16 9.57 -2.87
N ASP A 53 8.80 9.69 -4.04
CA ASP A 53 8.32 10.51 -5.15
C ASP A 53 7.44 9.66 -6.08
N LEU A 54 6.50 10.27 -6.79
CA LEU A 54 5.67 9.55 -7.76
C LEU A 54 6.58 9.04 -8.89
N CYS A 55 6.67 7.72 -9.03
CA CYS A 55 7.64 7.11 -9.92
C CYS A 55 7.17 7.19 -11.38
N LEU A 56 7.63 8.22 -12.10
CA LEU A 56 7.39 8.42 -13.53
C LEU A 56 8.66 8.27 -14.39
N SER A 57 9.76 7.79 -13.81
CA SER A 57 11.02 7.60 -14.52
C SER A 57 10.97 6.43 -15.50
N ARG A 58 11.39 6.70 -16.74
CA ARG A 58 11.62 5.68 -17.79
C ARG A 58 13.06 5.16 -17.81
N ALA A 59 13.87 5.49 -16.80
CA ALA A 59 15.22 4.97 -16.67
C ALA A 59 15.19 3.44 -16.60
N LYS A 60 16.10 2.78 -17.32
CA LYS A 60 16.17 1.31 -17.33
C LYS A 60 16.83 0.79 -16.06
N SER A 61 16.30 -0.32 -15.54
CA SER A 61 16.88 -0.99 -14.39
C SER A 61 18.23 -1.58 -14.76
N SER A 62 19.25 -1.29 -13.95
CA SER A 62 20.57 -1.92 -14.07
C SER A 62 20.57 -3.37 -13.57
N MET A 63 19.55 -3.75 -12.79
CA MET A 63 19.44 -5.05 -12.15
C MET A 63 18.53 -6.02 -12.92
N VAL A 64 17.57 -5.48 -13.69
CA VAL A 64 16.58 -6.26 -14.44
C VAL A 64 16.57 -5.81 -15.90
N PRO A 65 17.25 -6.53 -16.81
CA PRO A 65 17.31 -6.17 -18.22
C PRO A 65 15.91 -6.08 -18.85
N GLY A 66 15.68 -5.02 -19.63
CA GLY A 66 14.40 -4.76 -20.30
C GLY A 66 13.36 -4.01 -19.45
N SER A 67 13.51 -4.00 -18.12
CA SER A 67 12.60 -3.31 -17.22
C SER A 67 13.02 -1.86 -16.95
N SER A 68 12.04 -1.03 -16.56
CA SER A 68 12.26 0.33 -16.08
C SER A 68 12.40 0.36 -14.55
N MET A 69 12.94 1.43 -13.99
CA MET A 69 13.03 1.64 -12.54
C MET A 69 11.64 1.83 -11.89
N CYS A 70 10.70 2.40 -12.64
CA CYS A 70 9.31 2.54 -12.24
C CYS A 70 8.44 1.49 -12.92
N THR A 71 7.41 1.01 -12.22
CA THR A 71 6.35 0.18 -12.79
C THR A 71 5.43 1.06 -13.62
N LEU A 72 5.72 1.15 -14.92
CA LEU A 72 4.94 1.90 -15.91
C LEU A 72 4.38 0.91 -16.92
N ILE A 73 3.11 0.55 -16.78
CA ILE A 73 2.47 -0.52 -17.56
C ILE A 73 1.87 0.09 -18.84
N PRO A 74 2.29 -0.34 -20.04
CA PRO A 74 1.65 0.10 -21.28
C PRO A 74 0.17 -0.26 -21.30
N SER A 75 -0.67 0.70 -21.68
CA SER A 75 -2.13 0.55 -21.76
C SER A 75 -2.57 1.02 -23.15
N ALA A 76 -3.18 0.11 -23.92
CA ALA A 76 -3.44 0.33 -25.34
C ALA A 76 -4.37 1.53 -25.57
N GLY A 77 -3.86 2.56 -26.24
CA GLY A 77 -4.60 3.80 -26.48
C GLY A 77 -4.54 4.82 -25.34
N VAL A 78 -3.89 4.49 -24.21
CA VAL A 78 -3.76 5.36 -23.03
C VAL A 78 -2.30 5.73 -22.78
N PHE A 79 -1.42 4.73 -22.62
CA PHE A 79 -0.02 4.92 -22.32
C PHE A 79 0.89 4.03 -23.18
N ASP A 80 1.76 4.69 -23.92
CA ASP A 80 2.82 4.12 -24.73
C ASP A 80 4.18 4.41 -24.08
N ASP A 81 4.84 3.34 -23.61
CA ASP A 81 6.10 3.39 -22.87
C ASP A 81 7.32 3.68 -23.75
N ILE A 82 7.17 3.81 -25.08
CA ILE A 82 8.21 4.33 -25.97
C ILE A 82 8.11 5.85 -26.17
N ARG A 83 6.96 6.47 -25.86
CA ARG A 83 6.73 7.92 -26.00
C ARG A 83 6.98 8.69 -24.69
N PRO A 84 7.32 10.00 -24.74
CA PRO A 84 7.45 10.81 -23.53
C PRO A 84 6.16 10.80 -22.70
N ILE A 85 6.29 10.76 -21.36
CA ILE A 85 5.14 10.94 -20.47
C ILE A 85 4.66 12.39 -20.60
N SER A 86 3.37 12.56 -20.86
CA SER A 86 2.75 13.87 -21.01
C SER A 86 1.25 13.77 -20.73
N PHE A 87 0.75 14.58 -19.81
CA PHE A 87 -0.67 14.59 -19.49
C PHE A 87 -1.46 15.52 -20.43
N PRO A 88 -2.68 15.15 -20.88
CA PRO A 88 -3.31 13.82 -20.76
C PRO A 88 -2.93 12.87 -21.92
N GLY A 89 -2.14 13.32 -22.90
CA GLY A 89 -2.02 12.63 -24.20
C GLY A 89 -1.16 11.36 -24.23
N ASN A 90 -0.32 11.09 -23.23
CA ASN A 90 0.44 9.87 -23.03
C ASN A 90 0.87 9.76 -21.56
N PHE A 91 -0.07 9.45 -20.68
CA PHE A 91 0.17 9.35 -19.23
C PHE A 91 -0.34 7.99 -18.74
N PRO A 92 0.39 7.28 -17.87
CA PRO A 92 -0.08 5.99 -17.35
C PRO A 92 -1.37 6.17 -16.54
N ASP A 93 -2.35 5.32 -16.79
CA ASP A 93 -3.60 5.20 -16.03
C ASP A 93 -3.37 4.70 -14.59
N GLU A 94 -2.21 4.08 -14.34
CA GLU A 94 -1.76 3.66 -13.02
C GLU A 94 -0.26 3.97 -12.83
N ALA A 95 0.08 4.54 -11.68
CA ALA A 95 1.46 4.80 -11.27
C ALA A 95 1.63 4.55 -9.77
N PHE A 96 2.88 4.60 -9.27
CA PHE A 96 3.19 4.22 -7.90
C PHE A 96 4.20 5.17 -7.28
N TRP A 97 3.98 5.58 -6.04
CA TRP A 97 5.04 6.12 -5.18
C TRP A 97 5.92 4.98 -4.64
N PHE A 98 5.32 3.81 -4.46
CA PHE A 98 6.01 2.57 -4.08
C PHE A 98 5.17 1.37 -4.50
N THR A 99 5.83 0.31 -4.95
CA THR A 99 5.21 -1.02 -5.06
C THR A 99 6.26 -2.09 -4.78
N GLY A 100 5.85 -3.12 -4.05
CA GLY A 100 6.66 -4.27 -3.72
C GLY A 100 5.79 -5.52 -3.79
N GLU A 101 6.31 -6.53 -4.47
CA GLU A 101 5.67 -7.84 -4.62
C GLU A 101 6.57 -8.93 -4.02
N THR A 102 5.97 -9.93 -3.42
CA THR A 102 6.65 -11.14 -2.96
C THR A 102 5.82 -12.36 -3.35
N LEU A 103 6.51 -13.33 -3.94
CA LEU A 103 5.98 -14.65 -4.27
C LEU A 103 6.71 -15.68 -3.42
N ILE A 104 5.95 -16.54 -2.73
CA ILE A 104 6.48 -17.71 -2.01
C ILE A 104 5.74 -18.92 -2.52
N SER A 105 6.46 -19.85 -3.15
CA SER A 105 5.93 -21.15 -3.51
C SER A 105 6.72 -22.23 -2.76
N ASP A 106 6.07 -22.88 -1.81
CA ASP A 106 6.66 -23.93 -0.98
C ASP A 106 5.95 -25.26 -1.24
N ALA A 107 6.60 -26.11 -2.03
CA ALA A 107 6.06 -27.42 -2.38
C ALA A 107 5.96 -28.39 -1.19
N ALA A 108 6.79 -28.21 -0.15
CA ALA A 108 6.77 -29.11 1.01
C ALA A 108 5.55 -28.84 1.89
N SER A 109 5.19 -27.57 2.08
CA SER A 109 3.98 -27.19 2.79
C SER A 109 2.74 -27.14 1.90
N GLY A 110 2.88 -27.03 0.57
CA GLY A 110 1.76 -26.82 -0.35
C GLY A 110 1.22 -25.39 -0.33
N ILE A 111 1.99 -24.44 0.22
CA ILE A 111 1.64 -23.02 0.27
C ILE A 111 2.12 -22.33 -1.02
N ASP A 112 1.24 -21.53 -1.61
CA ASP A 112 1.58 -20.59 -2.67
C ASP A 112 1.02 -19.21 -2.31
N LEU A 113 1.90 -18.23 -2.06
CA LEU A 113 1.56 -16.92 -1.51
C LEU A 113 2.02 -15.81 -2.46
N LEU A 114 1.10 -14.89 -2.74
CA LEU A 114 1.36 -13.57 -3.31
C LEU A 114 1.08 -12.51 -2.25
N HIS A 115 2.07 -11.69 -1.95
CA HIS A 115 1.92 -10.46 -1.19
C HIS A 115 2.26 -9.25 -2.05
N VAL A 116 1.39 -8.25 -2.05
CA VAL A 116 1.65 -6.93 -2.64
C VAL A 116 1.48 -5.86 -1.58
N SER A 117 2.41 -4.91 -1.56
CA SER A 117 2.33 -3.68 -0.79
C SER A 117 2.60 -2.51 -1.72
N ALA A 118 1.70 -1.55 -1.82
CA ALA A 118 1.83 -0.47 -2.78
C ALA A 118 1.16 0.83 -2.35
N LEU A 119 1.81 1.95 -2.64
CA LEU A 119 1.22 3.28 -2.54
C LEU A 119 0.91 3.73 -3.97
N GLU A 120 -0.38 3.64 -4.32
CA GLU A 120 -0.83 3.65 -5.71
C GLU A 120 -1.50 4.96 -6.09
N ALA A 121 -1.23 5.41 -7.31
CA ALA A 121 -1.87 6.51 -8.01
C ALA A 121 -2.73 5.90 -9.14
N ALA A 122 -4.01 6.23 -9.15
CA ALA A 122 -4.94 5.79 -10.18
C ALA A 122 -5.95 6.90 -10.50
N PHE A 123 -6.72 6.73 -11.56
CA PHE A 123 -7.84 7.63 -11.89
C PHE A 123 -9.17 6.94 -11.57
N ASN A 124 -10.08 7.66 -10.91
CA ASN A 124 -11.41 7.15 -10.61
C ASN A 124 -12.22 6.80 -11.87
N GLY A 125 -11.96 7.49 -12.98
CA GLY A 125 -12.58 7.26 -14.30
C GLY A 125 -11.79 6.33 -15.23
N GLU A 126 -10.78 5.60 -14.74
CA GLU A 126 -9.83 4.74 -15.49
C GLU A 126 -8.91 5.47 -16.48
N LEU A 127 -9.40 6.50 -17.16
CA LEU A 127 -8.59 7.33 -18.05
C LEU A 127 -7.97 8.51 -17.31
N PRO A 128 -6.74 8.92 -17.67
CA PRO A 128 -6.13 10.14 -17.16
C PRO A 128 -7.00 11.38 -17.46
N ALA A 129 -7.64 11.93 -16.42
CA ALA A 129 -8.47 13.11 -16.51
C ALA A 129 -8.19 14.05 -15.32
N GLU A 130 -8.17 15.36 -15.60
CA GLU A 130 -8.01 16.36 -14.55
C GLU A 130 -9.23 16.29 -13.63
N GLY A 131 -9.00 16.13 -12.32
CA GLY A 131 -10.07 15.99 -11.33
C GLY A 131 -10.51 14.55 -11.03
N ASP A 132 -9.90 13.55 -11.66
CA ASP A 132 -10.07 12.12 -11.30
C ASP A 132 -8.93 11.46 -10.49
N PRO A 133 -7.75 12.06 -10.25
CA PRO A 133 -6.69 11.44 -9.45
C PRO A 133 -7.16 10.97 -8.08
N ILE A 134 -6.88 9.71 -7.75
CA ILE A 134 -7.04 9.11 -6.43
C ILE A 134 -5.75 8.44 -6.01
N SER A 135 -5.55 8.31 -4.69
CA SER A 135 -4.42 7.56 -4.15
C SER A 135 -4.83 6.71 -2.98
N PHE A 136 -4.17 5.58 -2.80
CA PHE A 136 -4.45 4.69 -1.67
C PHE A 136 -3.24 3.82 -1.33
N ALA A 137 -3.21 3.36 -0.08
CA ALA A 137 -2.26 2.37 0.41
C ALA A 137 -2.89 0.97 0.28
N ARG A 138 -2.26 0.10 -0.52
CA ARG A 138 -2.66 -1.28 -0.76
C ARG A 138 -1.83 -2.27 0.05
N ILE A 139 -2.52 -3.22 0.67
CA ILE A 139 -1.99 -4.53 1.03
C ILE A 139 -2.85 -5.59 0.35
N ARG A 140 -2.24 -6.47 -0.43
CA ARG A 140 -2.90 -7.65 -1.00
C ARG A 140 -2.19 -8.91 -0.52
N ILE A 141 -2.97 -9.90 -0.13
CA ILE A 141 -2.50 -11.22 0.29
C ILE A 141 -3.38 -12.25 -0.38
N ARG A 142 -2.79 -13.05 -1.28
CA ARG A 142 -3.43 -14.21 -1.89
C ARG A 142 -2.65 -15.45 -1.48
N VAL A 143 -3.32 -16.47 -0.94
CA VAL A 143 -2.65 -17.70 -0.51
C VAL A 143 -3.46 -18.92 -0.90
N THR A 144 -2.81 -19.86 -1.58
CA THR A 144 -3.22 -21.26 -1.67
C THR A 144 -2.74 -21.97 -0.42
N VAL A 145 -3.66 -22.64 0.28
CA VAL A 145 -3.31 -23.42 1.48
C VAL A 145 -3.81 -24.86 1.37
N PRO A 146 -3.09 -25.85 1.91
CA PRO A 146 -3.40 -27.28 1.72
C PRO A 146 -4.50 -27.81 2.66
N SER A 147 -4.76 -27.13 3.77
CA SER A 147 -5.64 -27.62 4.84
C SER A 147 -6.43 -26.49 5.50
N ALA A 148 -7.59 -26.82 6.09
CA ALA A 148 -8.32 -25.87 6.92
C ALA A 148 -7.51 -25.55 8.19
N GLY A 149 -7.65 -24.32 8.72
CA GLY A 149 -6.94 -23.89 9.92
C GLY A 149 -6.76 -22.38 10.01
N THR A 150 -6.03 -21.95 11.03
CA THR A 150 -5.64 -20.55 11.23
C THR A 150 -4.28 -20.30 10.61
N TYR A 151 -4.19 -19.31 9.72
CA TYR A 151 -2.96 -18.91 9.05
C TYR A 151 -2.57 -17.50 9.49
N THR A 152 -1.31 -17.32 9.86
CA THR A 152 -0.75 -16.01 10.20
C THR A 152 0.22 -15.60 9.10
N VAL A 153 -0.05 -14.47 8.44
CA VAL A 153 0.83 -13.87 7.44
C VAL A 153 1.52 -12.67 8.09
N THR A 154 2.83 -12.79 8.28
CA THR A 154 3.67 -11.68 8.75
C THR A 154 4.37 -11.03 7.56
N HIS A 155 4.25 -9.72 7.44
CA HIS A 155 4.82 -8.94 6.35
C HIS A 155 5.40 -7.62 6.90
N PRO A 156 6.18 -6.85 6.10
CA PRO A 156 6.90 -5.67 6.60
C PRO A 156 6.01 -4.60 7.28
N TYR A 157 4.72 -4.61 6.98
CA TYR A 157 3.76 -3.59 7.44
C TYR A 157 2.76 -4.12 8.49
N GLY A 158 2.92 -5.36 8.95
CA GLY A 158 2.05 -5.92 9.99
C GLY A 158 1.91 -7.44 9.98
N VAL A 159 0.87 -7.88 10.67
CA VAL A 159 0.47 -9.28 10.81
C VAL A 159 -1.01 -9.37 10.52
N ASP A 160 -1.39 -10.20 9.56
CA ASP A 160 -2.77 -10.53 9.23
C ASP A 160 -3.03 -12.00 9.58
N VAL A 161 -4.14 -12.28 10.30
CA VAL A 161 -4.52 -13.63 10.72
C VAL A 161 -5.83 -14.02 10.03
N PHE A 162 -5.83 -15.19 9.38
CA PHE A 162 -6.94 -15.70 8.60
C PHE A 162 -7.42 -17.03 9.16
N GLN A 163 -8.73 -17.19 9.31
CA GLN A 163 -9.36 -18.48 9.53
C GLN A 163 -9.82 -19.04 8.18
N VAL A 164 -9.34 -20.23 7.82
CA VAL A 164 -9.67 -20.90 6.56
C VAL A 164 -10.43 -22.18 6.85
N ASP A 165 -11.68 -22.25 6.43
CA ASP A 165 -12.52 -23.45 6.58
C ASP A 165 -12.46 -24.36 5.34
N ALA A 166 -12.28 -23.76 4.16
CA ALA A 166 -12.18 -24.47 2.87
C ALA A 166 -10.80 -24.22 2.25
N PRO A 167 -9.85 -25.18 2.32
CA PRO A 167 -8.54 -25.02 1.71
C PRO A 167 -8.59 -25.13 0.19
N GLY A 168 -7.47 -24.78 -0.45
CA GLY A 168 -7.30 -24.82 -1.89
C GLY A 168 -6.74 -23.51 -2.44
N THR A 169 -6.80 -23.39 -3.76
CA THR A 169 -6.26 -22.26 -4.51
C THR A 169 -6.92 -20.95 -4.08
N ARG A 170 -6.11 -19.97 -3.66
CA ARG A 170 -6.58 -18.64 -3.20
C ARG A 170 -7.64 -18.72 -2.09
N ALA A 171 -7.57 -19.72 -1.23
CA ALA A 171 -8.43 -19.80 -0.04
C ALA A 171 -8.24 -18.60 0.90
N ILE A 172 -7.10 -17.91 0.84
CA ILE A 172 -6.95 -16.54 1.34
C ILE A 172 -6.93 -15.60 0.14
N ASP A 173 -7.89 -14.66 0.10
CA ASP A 173 -8.04 -13.67 -0.96
C ASP A 173 -8.37 -12.30 -0.32
N MET A 174 -7.38 -11.68 0.31
CA MET A 174 -7.54 -10.35 0.94
C MET A 174 -6.92 -9.23 0.09
N THR A 175 -7.66 -8.13 -0.07
CA THR A 175 -7.13 -6.84 -0.53
C THR A 175 -7.67 -5.76 0.41
N ARG A 176 -6.76 -4.93 0.90
CA ARG A 176 -7.03 -3.78 1.77
C ARG A 176 -6.46 -2.55 1.09
N ASP A 177 -7.36 -1.75 0.51
CA ASP A 177 -7.06 -0.45 -0.09
C ASP A 177 -7.56 0.63 0.87
N ILE A 178 -6.63 1.40 1.45
CA ILE A 178 -6.93 2.41 2.45
C ILE A 178 -6.65 3.80 1.88
N GLY A 179 -7.62 4.70 2.01
CA GLY A 179 -7.40 6.11 1.74
C GLY A 179 -7.97 6.63 0.43
N ILE A 180 -8.79 5.83 -0.28
CA ILE A 180 -9.57 6.30 -1.43
C ILE A 180 -10.53 7.40 -0.95
N GLY A 181 -10.12 8.65 -1.16
CA GLY A 181 -10.88 9.84 -0.85
C GLY A 181 -11.65 10.38 -2.06
N ALA A 182 -12.19 11.59 -1.91
CA ALA A 182 -12.63 12.35 -3.08
C ALA A 182 -11.43 12.61 -4.01
N PRO A 183 -11.62 12.70 -5.34
CA PRO A 183 -10.53 12.99 -6.24
C PRO A 183 -9.76 14.25 -5.84
N GLY A 184 -8.43 14.18 -5.91
CA GLY A 184 -7.52 15.23 -5.45
C GLY A 184 -7.26 15.28 -3.93
N ASP A 185 -8.00 14.51 -3.12
CA ASP A 185 -7.67 14.34 -1.69
C ASP A 185 -6.77 13.12 -1.49
N PHE A 186 -5.46 13.39 -1.41
CA PHE A 186 -4.43 12.38 -1.21
C PHE A 186 -4.12 12.09 0.27
N ARG A 187 -4.80 12.75 1.21
CA ARG A 187 -4.52 12.57 2.65
C ARG A 187 -5.02 11.23 3.18
N GLY A 188 -6.00 10.62 2.51
CA GLY A 188 -6.57 9.35 2.93
C GLY A 188 -5.53 8.23 3.05
N ALA A 189 -4.52 8.20 2.17
CA ALA A 189 -3.50 7.16 2.18
C ALA A 189 -2.63 7.18 3.46
N LEU A 190 -2.59 8.31 4.19
CA LEU A 190 -1.90 8.43 5.49
C LEU A 190 -2.53 7.55 6.58
N ALA A 191 -3.78 7.11 6.41
CA ALA A 191 -4.41 6.14 7.31
C ALA A 191 -3.96 4.68 7.05
N GLY A 192 -3.19 4.45 5.99
CA GLY A 192 -2.63 3.15 5.64
C GLY A 192 -1.49 2.71 6.57
N SER A 193 -1.09 1.45 6.42
CA SER A 193 0.01 0.87 7.20
C SER A 193 1.38 0.95 6.51
N LEU A 194 1.42 1.54 5.31
CA LEU A 194 2.63 1.64 4.48
C LEU A 194 3.47 2.84 4.87
N GLY A 195 4.75 2.79 4.58
CA GLY A 195 5.72 3.87 4.76
C GLY A 195 7.10 3.43 4.26
N PRO A 196 7.95 4.36 3.81
CA PRO A 196 9.32 4.07 3.40
C PRO A 196 10.25 3.66 4.55
#